data_AF-A0A0S2DBX7-F1
#
_entry.id   AF-A0A0S2DBX7-F1
#
_cell.length_a   1.000
_cell.length_b   1.000
_cell.length_c   1.000
_cell.angle_alpha   90.00
_cell.angle_beta   90.00
_cell.angle_gamma   90.00
#
_symmetry.space_group_name_H-M   'P 1'
#
loop_
_entity.id
_entity.type
_entity.pdbx_description
1 polymer ?
#
loop_
_entity_poly.entity_id
_entity_poly.type
_entity_poly.pdbx_seq_one_letter_code
_entity_poly.pdbx_strand_id
1 'polypeptide(L)'
;MERSPISTSPRRRAKTRSFVLAALVAAFGLGEAAATVVLPRFPSEADYLACPGGQAWRDGTRARIDRADLLRRSLSPPRDPALREAVLRLSAQALQRPYLDGSNPGVEAAAAAADAAAAAADAAAAAADAAADSMADGKGAQPGRAPPSPPAEVQAAVRRLGDILRRQPMPGIAEIGEDGVQALWGAIERDRGDAARQERLAEAFLDTQRRSPGIDPFTLRNAMERVDELRLADGRRQRYGTQFDYPERKVVQRPVESERAMDAYRAEFGMMPAALETCLRQRLENPYGFLPGFP
;
A
#
# COMPACT_ATOMS: atom_id res chain seq x y z
N MET A 1 -54.64 -53.34 -20.02
CA MET A 1 -54.23 -52.21 -19.16
C MET A 1 -53.51 -51.20 -20.03
N GLU A 2 -54.28 -50.28 -20.61
CA GLU A 2 -53.80 -49.21 -21.48
C GLU A 2 -53.38 -47.99 -20.66
N ARG A 3 -52.25 -47.36 -21.01
CA ARG A 3 -51.96 -45.96 -20.64
C ARG A 3 -51.21 -45.26 -21.76
N SER A 4 -51.93 -44.37 -22.44
CA SER A 4 -51.39 -43.26 -23.23
C SER A 4 -51.94 -41.93 -22.62
N PRO A 5 -51.58 -40.73 -23.11
CA PRO A 5 -50.63 -39.84 -22.41
C PRO A 5 -51.09 -38.35 -22.35
N ILE A 6 -50.81 -37.59 -21.29
CA ILE A 6 -51.05 -36.13 -21.27
C ILE A 6 -49.99 -35.52 -20.33
N SER A 7 -48.87 -34.95 -20.81
CA SER A 7 -48.68 -33.60 -21.39
C SER A 7 -49.13 -32.45 -20.48
N THR A 8 -48.20 -31.66 -19.97
CA THR A 8 -48.19 -30.18 -20.11
C THR A 8 -46.88 -29.60 -19.56
N SER A 9 -46.49 -28.50 -20.21
CA SER A 9 -45.15 -27.91 -20.27
C SER A 9 -44.86 -26.89 -19.14
N PRO A 10 -43.67 -26.26 -19.12
CA PRO A 10 -43.02 -25.65 -17.95
C PRO A 10 -43.38 -24.17 -17.73
N ARG A 11 -43.22 -23.68 -16.50
CA ARG A 11 -42.85 -22.27 -16.22
C ARG A 11 -42.59 -22.04 -14.72
N ARG A 12 -41.52 -21.27 -14.45
CA ARG A 12 -41.14 -20.59 -13.18
C ARG A 12 -40.47 -21.44 -12.09
N ARG A 13 -39.16 -21.63 -12.22
CA ARG A 13 -38.23 -21.72 -11.06
C ARG A 13 -37.16 -20.65 -11.18
N ALA A 14 -37.51 -19.46 -10.71
CA ALA A 14 -36.56 -18.44 -10.29
C ALA A 14 -37.18 -17.79 -9.05
N LYS A 15 -36.47 -17.85 -7.91
CA LYS A 15 -36.70 -17.21 -6.59
C LYS A 15 -36.66 -18.23 -5.45
N THR A 16 -35.45 -18.73 -5.14
CA THR A 16 -35.17 -19.36 -3.84
C THR A 16 -33.65 -19.40 -3.60
N ARG A 17 -33.01 -18.23 -3.57
CA ARG A 17 -31.64 -18.06 -3.05
C ARG A 17 -31.44 -16.83 -2.15
N SER A 18 -32.50 -16.10 -1.81
CA SER A 18 -32.42 -14.87 -0.98
C SER A 18 -32.77 -15.05 0.50
N PHE A 19 -33.01 -16.28 0.99
CA PHE A 19 -33.47 -16.47 2.37
C PHE A 19 -32.40 -16.93 3.38
N VAL A 20 -31.15 -17.16 2.97
CA VAL A 20 -30.11 -17.64 3.90
C VAL A 20 -29.28 -16.50 4.50
N LEU A 21 -29.24 -15.31 3.89
CA LEU A 21 -28.43 -14.19 4.41
C LEU A 21 -29.12 -13.38 5.53
N ALA A 22 -30.45 -13.45 5.63
CA ALA A 22 -31.20 -12.66 6.62
C ALA A 22 -31.23 -13.29 8.03
N ALA A 23 -30.96 -14.60 8.16
CA ALA A 23 -31.08 -15.30 9.44
C ALA A 23 -29.84 -15.16 10.36
N LEU A 24 -28.68 -14.74 9.83
CA LEU A 24 -27.46 -14.56 10.62
C LEU A 24 -27.40 -13.20 11.35
N VAL A 25 -28.17 -12.21 10.91
CA VAL A 25 -28.19 -10.86 11.49
C VAL A 25 -29.04 -10.80 12.77
N ALA A 26 -30.02 -11.68 12.93
CA ALA A 26 -30.94 -11.64 14.07
C ALA A 26 -30.42 -12.31 15.35
N ALA A 27 -29.30 -13.06 15.30
CA ALA A 27 -28.80 -13.83 16.45
C ALA A 27 -27.76 -13.08 17.32
N PHE A 28 -27.18 -11.97 16.82
CA PHE A 28 -26.18 -11.18 17.54
C PHE A 28 -26.67 -9.77 17.68
N GLY A 29 -27.50 -9.49 18.70
CA GLY A 29 -28.08 -8.19 19.03
C GLY A 29 -27.06 -7.04 19.14
N LEU A 30 -26.59 -6.59 17.99
CA LEU A 30 -25.77 -5.42 17.76
C LEU A 30 -26.76 -4.36 17.30
N GLY A 31 -26.96 -3.35 18.16
CA GLY A 31 -27.72 -2.17 17.82
C GLY A 31 -27.25 -1.58 16.48
N GLU A 32 -28.19 -0.96 15.77
CA GLU A 32 -28.02 -0.33 14.46
C GLU A 32 -27.00 0.82 14.49
N ALA A 33 -25.72 0.50 14.62
CA ALA A 33 -24.66 1.27 14.00
C ALA A 33 -24.39 0.58 12.67
N ALA A 34 -25.25 0.81 11.68
CA ALA A 34 -24.91 0.52 10.30
C ALA A 34 -23.71 1.41 9.97
N ALA A 35 -22.50 0.85 10.10
CA ALA A 35 -21.29 1.47 9.59
C ALA A 35 -21.55 1.72 8.10
N THR A 36 -21.79 2.98 7.76
CA THR A 36 -22.00 3.40 6.39
C THR A 36 -20.66 3.19 5.70
N VAL A 37 -20.55 2.11 4.94
CA VAL A 37 -19.39 1.86 4.10
C VAL A 37 -19.41 2.91 3.01
N VAL A 38 -18.75 4.04 3.25
CA VAL A 38 -18.50 5.06 2.23
C VAL A 38 -17.49 4.46 1.26
N LEU A 39 -17.98 3.96 0.13
CA LEU A 39 -17.11 3.44 -0.93
C LEU A 39 -16.26 4.59 -1.49
N PRO A 40 -15.00 4.33 -1.87
CA PRO A 40 -14.17 5.32 -2.53
C PRO A 40 -14.86 5.77 -3.82
N ARG A 41 -14.96 7.09 -4.03
CA ARG A 41 -15.53 7.66 -5.24
C ARG A 41 -14.51 7.56 -6.37
N PHE A 42 -14.82 6.73 -7.36
CA PHE A 42 -14.02 6.63 -8.57
C PHE A 42 -14.36 7.75 -9.58
N PRO A 43 -13.40 8.19 -10.41
CA PRO A 43 -13.67 9.18 -11.44
C PRO A 43 -14.73 8.67 -12.42
N SER A 44 -15.75 9.48 -12.64
CA SER A 44 -16.77 9.23 -13.66
C SER A 44 -16.29 9.62 -15.06
N GLU A 45 -17.03 9.26 -16.09
CA GLU A 45 -16.78 9.74 -17.45
C GLU A 45 -16.74 11.27 -17.54
N ALA A 46 -17.66 11.93 -16.83
CA ALA A 46 -17.73 13.38 -16.77
C ALA A 46 -16.49 13.99 -16.12
N ASP A 47 -15.88 13.31 -15.14
CA ASP A 47 -14.64 13.76 -14.51
C ASP A 47 -13.45 13.68 -15.46
N TYR A 48 -13.35 12.60 -16.25
CA TYR A 48 -12.33 12.48 -17.29
C TYR A 48 -12.50 13.51 -18.41
N LEU A 49 -13.73 13.79 -18.83
CA LEU A 49 -14.02 14.81 -19.85
C LEU A 49 -13.68 16.23 -19.36
N ALA A 50 -13.84 16.49 -18.06
CA ALA A 50 -13.57 17.80 -17.47
C ALA A 50 -12.08 18.09 -17.26
N CYS A 51 -11.21 17.08 -17.33
CA CYS A 51 -9.78 17.23 -17.13
C CYS A 51 -8.98 17.20 -18.45
N PRO A 52 -8.00 18.09 -18.65
CA PRO A 52 -7.14 18.07 -19.83
C PRO A 52 -6.50 16.71 -20.07
N GLY A 53 -6.68 16.15 -21.28
CA GLY A 53 -6.16 14.83 -21.65
C GLY A 53 -6.88 13.64 -21.01
N GLY A 54 -7.93 13.87 -20.20
CA GLY A 54 -8.61 12.80 -19.45
C GLY A 54 -9.38 11.83 -20.34
N GLN A 55 -10.04 12.32 -21.40
CA GLN A 55 -10.71 11.43 -22.37
C GLN A 55 -9.72 10.54 -23.11
N ALA A 56 -8.65 11.11 -23.68
CA ALA A 56 -7.61 10.34 -24.36
C ALA A 56 -6.94 9.31 -23.42
N TRP A 57 -6.71 9.70 -22.16
CA TRP A 57 -6.22 8.78 -21.15
C TRP A 57 -7.18 7.61 -20.95
N ARG A 58 -8.46 7.90 -20.70
CA ARG A 58 -9.50 6.90 -20.47
C ARG A 58 -9.63 5.95 -21.66
N ASP A 59 -9.71 6.47 -22.87
CA ASP A 59 -9.88 5.69 -24.11
C ASP A 59 -8.70 4.73 -24.34
N GLY A 60 -7.49 5.13 -23.95
CA GLY A 60 -6.29 4.30 -24.02
C GLY A 60 -6.19 3.20 -22.95
N THR A 61 -7.10 3.14 -21.97
CA THR A 61 -6.99 2.21 -20.82
C THR A 61 -6.93 0.76 -21.27
N ARG A 62 -7.81 0.35 -22.18
CA ARG A 62 -7.86 -1.03 -22.66
C ARG A 62 -6.55 -1.44 -23.34
N ALA A 63 -5.99 -0.57 -24.19
CA ALA A 63 -4.73 -0.82 -24.86
C ALA A 63 -3.54 -0.93 -23.87
N ARG A 64 -3.55 -0.17 -22.77
CA ARG A 64 -2.53 -0.29 -21.72
C ARG A 64 -2.64 -1.62 -20.97
N ILE A 65 -3.86 -2.04 -20.60
CA ILE A 65 -4.12 -3.37 -19.98
C ILE A 65 -3.65 -4.49 -20.91
N ASP A 66 -4.10 -4.49 -22.16
CA ASP A 66 -3.77 -5.56 -23.11
C ASP A 66 -2.26 -5.64 -23.35
N ARG A 67 -1.56 -4.50 -23.41
CA ARG A 67 -0.09 -4.48 -23.51
C ARG A 67 0.58 -5.10 -22.27
N ALA A 68 0.15 -4.72 -21.06
CA ALA A 68 0.69 -5.28 -19.84
C ALA A 68 0.44 -6.80 -19.75
N ASP A 69 -0.76 -7.25 -20.12
CA ASP A 69 -1.12 -8.68 -20.15
C ASP A 69 -0.32 -9.49 -21.17
N LEU A 70 -0.05 -8.91 -22.34
CA LEU A 70 0.79 -9.54 -23.36
C LEU A 70 2.23 -9.69 -22.88
N LEU A 71 2.79 -8.64 -22.27
CA LEU A 71 4.12 -8.69 -21.67
C LEU A 71 4.20 -9.77 -20.59
N ARG A 72 3.26 -9.78 -19.64
CA ARG A 72 3.21 -10.80 -18.57
C ARG A 72 3.13 -12.22 -19.12
N ARG A 73 2.25 -12.47 -20.09
CA ARG A 73 2.11 -13.79 -20.70
C ARG A 73 3.37 -14.23 -21.42
N SER A 74 4.08 -13.32 -22.09
CA SER A 74 5.34 -13.64 -22.78
C SER A 74 6.49 -13.99 -21.83
N LEU A 75 6.38 -13.59 -20.55
CA LEU A 75 7.39 -13.80 -19.51
C LEU A 75 7.03 -14.96 -18.56
N SER A 76 5.96 -15.70 -18.88
CA SER A 76 5.50 -16.87 -18.12
C SER A 76 5.77 -18.17 -18.92
N PRO A 77 6.33 -19.22 -18.28
CA PRO A 77 6.75 -19.30 -16.88
C PRO A 77 8.06 -18.51 -16.61
N PRO A 78 8.34 -18.14 -15.34
CA PRO A 78 9.57 -17.46 -14.98
C PRO A 78 10.80 -18.33 -15.24
N ARG A 79 11.93 -17.70 -15.58
CA ARG A 79 13.19 -18.41 -15.89
C ARG A 79 13.80 -19.14 -14.69
N ASP A 80 13.59 -18.65 -13.48
CA ASP A 80 14.09 -19.27 -12.24
C ASP A 80 12.92 -19.52 -11.25
N PRO A 81 12.17 -20.61 -11.43
CA PRO A 81 11.07 -20.95 -10.53
C PRO A 81 11.53 -21.31 -9.11
N ALA A 82 12.79 -21.73 -8.93
CA ALA A 82 13.34 -22.05 -7.61
C ALA A 82 13.65 -20.77 -6.83
N LEU A 83 14.22 -19.75 -7.49
CA LEU A 83 14.40 -18.43 -6.90
C LEU A 83 13.05 -17.76 -6.60
N ARG A 84 12.07 -17.86 -7.50
CA ARG A 84 10.69 -17.42 -7.21
C ARG A 84 10.18 -18.01 -5.90
N GLU A 85 10.23 -19.33 -5.77
CA GLU A 85 9.74 -20.01 -4.56
C GLU A 85 10.53 -19.58 -3.31
N ALA A 86 11.85 -19.41 -3.44
CA ALA A 86 12.67 -18.88 -2.36
C ALA A 86 12.23 -17.47 -1.95
N VAL A 87 11.99 -16.56 -2.90
CA VAL A 87 11.53 -15.19 -2.62
C VAL A 87 10.16 -15.20 -1.94
N LEU A 88 9.20 -15.98 -2.43
CA LEU A 88 7.88 -16.10 -1.84
C LEU A 88 7.96 -16.58 -0.38
N ARG A 89 8.70 -17.66 -0.14
CA ARG A 89 8.88 -18.23 1.21
C ARG A 89 9.63 -17.28 2.14
N LEU A 90 10.75 -16.73 1.70
CA LEU A 90 11.57 -15.82 2.51
C LEU A 90 10.81 -14.54 2.86
N SER A 91 10.04 -14.00 1.90
CA SER A 91 9.17 -12.86 2.15
C SER A 91 8.09 -13.24 3.15
N ALA A 92 7.35 -14.33 2.96
CA ALA A 92 6.34 -14.77 3.93
C ALA A 92 6.90 -14.96 5.35
N GLN A 93 8.11 -15.52 5.48
CA GLN A 93 8.81 -15.68 6.76
C GLN A 93 9.24 -14.34 7.37
N ALA A 94 9.81 -13.44 6.56
CA ALA A 94 10.22 -12.10 7.01
C ALA A 94 9.02 -11.22 7.39
N LEU A 95 7.84 -11.51 6.84
CA LEU A 95 6.61 -10.73 7.02
C LEU A 95 5.69 -11.26 8.13
N GLN A 96 6.13 -12.25 8.92
CA GLN A 96 5.34 -12.73 10.05
C GLN A 96 5.10 -11.59 11.06
N ARG A 97 3.82 -11.25 11.18
CA ARG A 97 3.27 -10.06 11.85
C ARG A 97 3.70 -9.78 13.30
N PRO A 98 4.10 -10.74 14.16
CA PRO A 98 4.56 -10.40 15.51
C PRO A 98 5.89 -9.64 15.57
N TYR A 99 6.63 -9.55 14.44
CA TYR A 99 8.01 -9.04 14.45
C TYR A 99 8.23 -7.79 13.59
N LEU A 100 7.25 -7.38 12.79
CA LEU A 100 7.27 -6.10 12.06
C LEU A 100 6.54 -4.96 12.78
N ASP A 101 5.92 -5.27 13.92
CA ASP A 101 5.46 -4.32 14.94
C ASP A 101 6.55 -4.02 15.98
N GLY A 102 7.77 -4.53 15.76
CA GLY A 102 8.92 -4.21 16.59
C GLY A 102 9.36 -2.77 16.38
N SER A 103 8.83 -1.87 17.21
CA SER A 103 9.66 -1.25 18.24
C SER A 103 11.13 -1.12 17.83
N ASN A 104 11.44 -0.07 17.07
CA ASN A 104 12.83 0.26 16.81
C ASN A 104 13.38 0.76 18.15
N PRO A 105 14.31 0.06 18.85
CA PRO A 105 14.70 0.45 20.21
C PRO A 105 15.30 1.86 20.25
N GLY A 106 15.82 2.38 19.14
CA GLY A 106 16.25 3.78 19.03
C GLY A 106 15.10 4.79 18.87
N VAL A 107 13.99 4.41 18.24
CA VAL A 107 12.79 5.27 18.09
C VAL A 107 11.91 5.18 19.33
N GLU A 108 11.82 4.02 19.97
CA GLU A 108 11.19 3.88 21.29
C GLU A 108 12.03 4.54 22.39
N ALA A 109 13.36 4.49 22.33
CA ALA A 109 14.20 5.27 23.26
C ALA A 109 14.06 6.77 23.01
N ALA A 110 13.93 7.21 21.75
CA ALA A 110 13.70 8.61 21.42
C ALA A 110 12.28 9.08 21.78
N ALA A 111 11.26 8.26 21.55
CA ALA A 111 9.87 8.53 21.93
C ALA A 111 9.70 8.46 23.45
N ALA A 112 10.27 7.47 24.14
CA ALA A 112 10.28 7.39 25.60
C ALA A 112 11.13 8.50 26.23
N ALA A 113 12.21 8.96 25.58
CA ALA A 113 12.95 10.15 26.03
C ALA A 113 12.16 11.44 25.78
N ALA A 114 11.41 11.53 24.69
CA ALA A 114 10.52 12.66 24.42
C ALA A 114 9.31 12.67 25.37
N ASP A 115 8.73 11.52 25.67
CA ASP A 115 7.64 11.34 26.64
C ASP A 115 8.14 11.54 28.07
N ALA A 116 9.37 11.12 28.40
CA ALA A 116 10.00 11.42 29.69
C ALA A 116 10.38 12.89 29.82
N ALA A 117 10.79 13.55 28.74
CA ALA A 117 11.05 14.99 28.73
C ALA A 117 9.76 15.80 28.82
N ALA A 118 8.68 15.36 28.14
CA ALA A 118 7.35 15.94 28.25
C ALA A 118 6.77 15.71 29.65
N ALA A 119 6.89 14.50 30.20
CA ALA A 119 6.48 14.20 31.57
C ALA A 119 7.33 14.92 32.61
N ALA A 120 8.62 15.18 32.35
CA ALA A 120 9.46 16.01 33.22
C ALA A 120 9.12 17.50 33.12
N ALA A 121 8.72 17.98 31.93
CA ALA A 121 8.21 19.34 31.75
C ALA A 121 6.83 19.52 32.40
N ASP A 122 5.94 18.54 32.25
CA ASP A 122 4.63 18.48 32.90
C ASP A 122 4.77 18.26 34.41
N ALA A 123 5.76 17.50 34.89
CA ALA A 123 6.07 17.37 36.31
C ALA A 123 6.74 18.63 36.88
N ALA A 124 7.51 19.38 36.09
CA ALA A 124 8.05 20.67 36.50
C ALA A 124 6.95 21.75 36.55
N ALA A 125 6.01 21.73 35.60
CA ALA A 125 4.82 22.57 35.61
C ALA A 125 3.87 22.17 36.76
N ALA A 126 3.67 20.87 36.98
CA ALA A 126 2.88 20.34 38.08
C ALA A 126 3.58 20.50 39.43
N ALA A 127 4.91 20.57 39.52
CA ALA A 127 5.63 20.91 40.77
C ALA A 127 5.54 22.41 41.09
N ALA A 128 5.37 23.26 40.07
CA ALA A 128 5.02 24.67 40.27
C ALA A 128 3.58 24.83 40.77
N ASP A 129 2.65 23.96 40.34
CA ASP A 129 1.25 23.94 40.81
C ASP A 129 1.04 23.12 42.10
N ALA A 130 1.83 22.07 42.36
CA ALA A 130 1.74 21.16 43.51
C ALA A 130 2.51 21.66 44.75
N ALA A 131 3.14 22.84 44.66
CA ALA A 131 3.41 23.64 45.85
C ALA A 131 2.11 24.17 46.50
N ALA A 132 0.94 23.98 45.86
CA ALA A 132 -0.34 24.46 46.35
C ALA A 132 -1.33 23.39 46.89
N ASP A 133 -1.14 22.08 46.72
CA ASP A 133 -2.03 21.13 47.40
C ASP A 133 -1.45 19.70 47.51
N SER A 134 -1.59 19.14 48.71
CA SER A 134 -0.95 17.91 49.17
C SER A 134 -1.82 16.65 48.99
N MET A 135 -1.14 15.52 48.74
CA MET A 135 -1.48 14.12 49.09
C MET A 135 -2.56 13.38 48.27
N ALA A 136 -2.16 12.36 47.48
CA ALA A 136 -2.68 10.97 47.53
C ALA A 136 -2.09 10.07 46.41
N ASP A 137 -1.56 8.91 46.83
CA ASP A 137 -1.45 7.57 46.22
C ASP A 137 -1.40 7.33 44.69
N GLY A 138 -0.31 6.65 44.29
CA GLY A 138 -0.38 5.33 43.63
C GLY A 138 -0.44 5.25 42.10
N LYS A 139 0.65 4.78 41.48
CA LYS A 139 0.65 3.64 40.52
C LYS A 139 2.07 3.35 40.00
N GLY A 140 2.49 2.09 40.13
CA GLY A 140 3.76 1.61 39.59
C GLY A 140 3.76 1.61 38.07
N ALA A 141 4.80 2.21 37.49
CA ALA A 141 5.16 2.02 36.09
C ALA A 141 5.79 0.62 35.93
N GLN A 142 5.16 -0.24 35.13
CA GLN A 142 5.83 -1.44 34.64
C GLN A 142 6.83 -1.02 33.56
N PRO A 143 8.10 -1.46 33.62
CA PRO A 143 9.03 -1.26 32.53
C PRO A 143 8.55 -2.02 31.30
N GLY A 144 8.41 -1.32 30.17
CA GLY A 144 8.09 -1.90 28.87
C GLY A 144 9.08 -3.03 28.55
N ARG A 145 8.57 -4.26 28.49
CA ARG A 145 9.37 -5.43 28.10
C ARG A 145 9.74 -5.27 26.63
N ALA A 146 11.04 -5.14 26.35
CA ALA A 146 11.54 -5.19 24.98
C ALA A 146 11.00 -6.44 24.26
N PRO A 147 10.50 -6.30 23.02
CA PRO A 147 9.93 -7.43 22.30
C PRO A 147 10.98 -8.55 22.13
N PRO A 148 10.54 -9.82 22.13
CA PRO A 148 11.44 -10.95 22.00
C PRO A 148 12.20 -10.87 20.67
N SER A 149 13.50 -11.20 20.70
CA SER A 149 14.30 -11.32 19.47
C SER A 149 13.68 -12.36 18.53
N PRO A 150 13.67 -12.12 17.20
CA PRO A 150 13.05 -13.02 16.25
C PRO A 150 13.73 -14.40 16.26
N PRO A 151 12.98 -15.50 16.00
CA PRO A 151 13.55 -16.84 15.88
C PRO A 151 14.70 -16.88 14.87
N ALA A 152 15.68 -17.78 15.10
CA ALA A 152 16.86 -17.90 14.25
C ALA A 152 16.52 -18.13 12.76
N GLU A 153 15.41 -18.82 12.48
CA GLU A 153 14.93 -19.05 11.12
C GLU A 153 14.47 -17.75 10.43
N VAL A 154 13.74 -16.88 11.15
CA VAL A 154 13.32 -15.56 10.63
C VAL A 154 14.55 -14.69 10.36
N GLN A 155 15.55 -14.71 11.25
CA GLN A 155 16.80 -13.98 11.02
C GLN A 155 17.56 -14.50 9.80
N ALA A 156 17.62 -15.83 9.62
CA ALA A 156 18.24 -16.43 8.44
C ALA A 156 17.46 -16.07 7.16
N ALA A 157 16.13 -16.00 7.23
CA ALA A 157 15.29 -15.59 6.13
C ALA A 157 15.54 -14.13 5.72
N VAL A 158 15.56 -13.21 6.70
CA VAL A 158 15.88 -11.79 6.48
C VAL A 158 17.27 -11.62 5.85
N ARG A 159 18.29 -12.36 6.32
CA ARG A 159 19.64 -12.31 5.71
C ARG A 159 19.64 -12.73 4.24
N ARG A 160 19.03 -13.87 3.93
CA ARG A 160 18.95 -14.40 2.56
C ARG A 160 18.13 -13.49 1.63
N LEU A 161 17.04 -12.91 2.14
CA LEU A 161 16.25 -11.94 1.40
C LEU A 161 17.05 -10.66 1.14
N GLY A 162 17.83 -10.21 2.13
CA GLY A 162 18.79 -9.12 1.99
C GLY A 162 19.84 -9.37 0.90
N ASP A 163 20.34 -10.60 0.76
CA ASP A 163 21.26 -10.97 -0.35
C ASP A 163 20.59 -10.83 -1.72
N ILE A 164 19.32 -11.24 -1.84
CA ILE A 164 18.54 -11.12 -3.07
C ILE A 164 18.29 -9.64 -3.41
N LEU A 165 17.91 -8.84 -2.41
CA LEU A 165 17.66 -7.40 -2.55
C LEU A 165 18.91 -6.60 -2.94
N ARG A 166 20.12 -7.12 -2.67
CA ARG A 166 21.38 -6.47 -3.07
C ARG A 166 21.79 -6.74 -4.51
N ARG A 167 21.12 -7.64 -5.24
CA ARG A 167 21.41 -7.91 -6.65
C ARG A 167 21.13 -6.67 -7.50
N GLN A 168 21.99 -6.41 -8.48
CA GLN A 168 21.88 -5.30 -9.42
C GLN A 168 22.02 -5.82 -10.86
N PRO A 169 20.95 -5.81 -11.69
CA PRO A 169 19.58 -5.48 -11.31
C PRO A 169 18.99 -6.48 -10.29
N MET A 170 17.92 -6.10 -9.59
CA MET A 170 17.15 -7.04 -8.77
C MET A 170 16.49 -8.10 -9.69
N PRO A 171 16.08 -9.26 -9.15
CA PRO A 171 15.31 -10.21 -9.95
C PRO A 171 13.99 -9.58 -10.41
N GLY A 172 13.81 -9.50 -11.73
CA GLY A 172 12.61 -8.95 -12.38
C GLY A 172 11.57 -10.03 -12.71
N ILE A 173 10.47 -9.61 -13.34
CA ILE A 173 9.35 -10.49 -13.69
C ILE A 173 9.77 -11.67 -14.57
N ALA A 174 10.72 -11.47 -15.49
CA ALA A 174 11.25 -12.55 -16.34
C ALA A 174 12.03 -13.63 -15.58
N GLU A 175 12.54 -13.32 -14.38
CA GLU A 175 13.33 -14.24 -13.57
C GLU A 175 12.46 -14.94 -12.52
N ILE A 176 11.63 -14.19 -11.80
CA ILE A 176 10.89 -14.71 -10.64
C ILE A 176 9.36 -14.59 -10.76
N GLY A 177 8.84 -14.14 -11.89
CA GLY A 177 7.39 -14.01 -12.10
C GLY A 177 6.77 -12.82 -11.36
N GLU A 178 5.51 -12.53 -11.67
CA GLU A 178 4.81 -11.36 -11.12
C GLU A 178 4.67 -11.44 -9.60
N ASP A 179 4.27 -12.59 -9.08
CA ASP A 179 4.08 -12.83 -7.65
C ASP A 179 5.40 -12.81 -6.87
N GLY A 180 6.49 -13.31 -7.47
CA GLY A 180 7.83 -13.17 -6.92
C GLY A 180 8.23 -11.70 -6.78
N VAL A 181 8.01 -10.88 -7.81
CA VAL A 181 8.32 -9.45 -7.75
C VAL A 181 7.41 -8.72 -6.77
N GLN A 182 6.12 -9.06 -6.68
CA GLN A 182 5.21 -8.50 -5.66
C GLN A 182 5.67 -8.85 -4.23
N ALA A 183 6.11 -10.08 -3.99
CA ALA A 183 6.68 -10.48 -2.71
C ALA A 183 7.98 -9.71 -2.39
N LEU A 184 8.83 -9.54 -3.39
CA LEU A 184 10.06 -8.74 -3.27
C LEU A 184 9.75 -7.27 -2.93
N TRP A 185 8.78 -6.65 -3.63
CA TRP A 185 8.32 -5.30 -3.31
C TRP A 185 7.78 -5.22 -1.89
N GLY A 186 6.93 -6.17 -1.51
CA GLY A 186 6.37 -6.22 -0.16
C GLY A 186 7.43 -6.37 0.93
N ALA A 187 8.60 -6.95 0.63
CA ALA A 187 9.73 -6.98 1.56
C ALA A 187 10.42 -5.62 1.68
N ILE A 188 10.61 -4.91 0.56
CA ILE A 188 11.18 -3.55 0.53
C ILE A 188 10.26 -2.58 1.27
N GLU A 189 8.96 -2.61 1.01
CA GLU A 189 7.98 -1.71 1.61
C GLU A 189 7.95 -1.82 3.15
N ARG A 190 8.23 -3.01 3.68
CA ARG A 190 8.24 -3.29 5.13
C ARG A 190 9.64 -3.30 5.74
N ASP A 191 10.67 -2.93 4.98
CA ASP A 191 12.03 -2.76 5.50
C ASP A 191 12.10 -1.52 6.40
N ARG A 192 11.91 -1.71 7.71
CA ARG A 192 11.92 -0.63 8.72
C ARG A 192 13.32 -0.26 9.23
N GLY A 193 14.39 -0.75 8.61
CA GLY A 193 15.75 -0.58 9.13
C GLY A 193 16.29 0.85 9.05
N ASP A 194 16.39 1.39 7.83
CA ASP A 194 16.95 2.71 7.54
C ASP A 194 16.17 3.31 6.35
N ALA A 195 15.61 4.50 6.52
CA ALA A 195 14.84 5.19 5.48
C ALA A 195 15.66 5.42 4.20
N ALA A 196 16.94 5.76 4.34
CA ALA A 196 17.82 5.96 3.18
C ALA A 196 18.10 4.65 2.46
N ARG A 197 18.28 3.54 3.20
CA ARG A 197 18.37 2.20 2.62
C ARG A 197 17.08 1.79 1.91
N GLN A 198 15.92 2.03 2.53
CA GLN A 198 14.63 1.71 1.94
C GLN A 198 14.40 2.48 0.63
N GLU A 199 14.75 3.76 0.58
CA GLU A 199 14.67 4.57 -0.64
C GLU A 199 15.58 3.99 -1.74
N ARG A 200 16.85 3.67 -1.42
CA ARG A 200 17.77 3.06 -2.40
C ARG A 200 17.24 1.73 -2.95
N LEU A 201 16.63 0.91 -2.12
CA LEU A 201 16.01 -0.35 -2.55
C LEU A 201 14.79 -0.10 -3.44
N ALA A 202 13.93 0.85 -3.08
CA ALA A 202 12.77 1.20 -3.89
C ALA A 202 13.17 1.81 -5.25
N GLU A 203 14.21 2.64 -5.30
CA GLU A 203 14.75 3.16 -6.56
C GLU A 203 15.37 2.04 -7.43
N ALA A 204 16.15 1.13 -6.83
CA ALA A 204 16.73 -0.01 -7.54
C ALA A 204 15.65 -0.99 -8.06
N PHE A 205 14.56 -1.15 -7.31
CA PHE A 205 13.38 -1.89 -7.74
C PHE A 205 12.76 -1.24 -8.98
N LEU A 206 12.50 0.08 -8.95
CA LEU A 206 11.96 0.81 -10.10
C LEU A 206 12.89 0.76 -11.32
N ASP A 207 14.22 0.87 -11.13
CA ASP A 207 15.19 0.71 -12.23
C ASP A 207 15.13 -0.68 -12.86
N THR A 208 14.96 -1.71 -12.04
CA THR A 208 14.77 -3.10 -12.51
C THR A 208 13.49 -3.23 -13.35
N GLN A 209 12.37 -2.66 -12.88
CA GLN A 209 11.10 -2.73 -13.59
C GLN A 209 11.11 -1.92 -14.89
N ARG A 210 11.92 -0.85 -14.97
CA ARG A 210 12.14 -0.11 -16.23
C ARG A 210 12.78 -1.01 -17.30
N ARG A 211 13.70 -1.89 -16.89
CA ARG A 211 14.42 -2.82 -17.79
C ARG A 211 13.66 -4.10 -18.09
N SER A 212 12.78 -4.51 -17.18
CA SER A 212 11.96 -5.72 -17.29
C SER A 212 10.48 -5.35 -17.04
N PRO A 213 9.81 -4.72 -18.03
CA PRO A 213 8.43 -4.28 -17.88
C PRO A 213 7.48 -5.48 -17.83
N GLY A 214 6.36 -5.31 -17.14
CA GLY A 214 5.31 -6.35 -17.03
C GLY A 214 4.74 -6.51 -15.64
N ILE A 215 5.33 -5.90 -14.61
CA ILE A 215 4.69 -5.86 -13.29
C ILE A 215 3.37 -5.09 -13.33
N ASP A 216 2.45 -5.46 -12.44
CA ASP A 216 1.20 -4.75 -12.28
C ASP A 216 1.45 -3.27 -11.93
N PRO A 217 0.65 -2.34 -12.49
CA PRO A 217 0.89 -0.92 -12.28
C PRO A 217 0.55 -0.44 -10.87
N PHE A 218 -0.22 -1.21 -10.09
CA PHE A 218 -0.48 -0.90 -8.69
C PHE A 218 0.79 -1.03 -7.85
N THR A 219 1.58 -2.09 -8.05
CA THR A 219 2.87 -2.25 -7.41
C THR A 219 3.87 -1.17 -7.84
N LEU A 220 3.89 -0.79 -9.13
CA LEU A 220 4.71 0.34 -9.60
C LEU A 220 4.32 1.65 -8.92
N ARG A 221 3.02 1.93 -8.81
CA ARG A 221 2.51 3.10 -8.10
C ARG A 221 2.98 3.11 -6.65
N ASN A 222 2.79 2.02 -5.92
CA ASN A 222 3.19 1.93 -4.52
C ASN A 222 4.71 2.13 -4.35
N ALA A 223 5.51 1.65 -5.30
CA ALA A 223 6.94 1.87 -5.29
C ALA A 223 7.34 3.33 -5.47
N MET A 224 6.74 4.03 -6.44
CA MET A 224 6.92 5.48 -6.59
C MET A 224 6.44 6.24 -5.37
N GLU A 225 5.31 5.83 -4.80
CA GLU A 225 4.70 6.45 -3.64
C GLU A 225 5.61 6.37 -2.43
N ARG A 226 6.16 5.19 -2.15
CA ARG A 226 7.12 4.97 -1.07
C ARG A 226 8.39 5.81 -1.26
N VAL A 227 8.90 5.96 -2.48
CA VAL A 227 10.06 6.84 -2.72
C VAL A 227 9.72 8.29 -2.38
N ASP A 228 8.59 8.80 -2.86
CA ASP A 228 8.19 10.18 -2.57
C ASP A 228 7.91 10.41 -1.07
N GLU A 229 7.30 9.44 -0.38
CA GLU A 229 7.11 9.48 1.09
C GLU A 229 8.45 9.64 1.81
N LEU A 230 9.43 8.79 1.49
CA LEU A 230 10.75 8.78 2.12
C LEU A 230 11.51 10.08 1.86
N ARG A 231 11.44 10.59 0.62
CA ARG A 231 12.06 11.87 0.25
C ARG A 231 11.45 13.03 1.02
N LEU A 232 10.13 13.09 1.11
CA LEU A 232 9.44 14.16 1.82
C LEU A 232 9.66 14.09 3.33
N ALA A 233 9.78 12.88 3.91
CA ALA A 233 10.16 12.70 5.30
C ALA A 233 11.58 13.23 5.60
N ASP A 234 12.48 13.17 4.61
CA ASP A 234 13.84 13.72 4.65
C ASP A 234 13.91 15.20 4.19
N GLY A 235 12.76 15.89 4.08
CA GLY A 235 12.68 17.30 3.66
C GLY A 235 13.04 17.57 2.20
N ARG A 236 13.23 16.52 1.39
CA ARG A 236 13.48 16.61 -0.05
C ARG A 236 12.18 16.70 -0.84
N ARG A 237 12.27 17.21 -2.05
CA ARG A 237 11.14 17.26 -2.99
C ARG A 237 10.87 15.90 -3.61
N GLN A 238 9.61 15.69 -3.99
CA GLN A 238 9.15 14.49 -4.67
C GLN A 238 9.82 14.31 -6.03
N ARG A 239 10.00 13.06 -6.45
CA ARG A 239 10.47 12.70 -7.78
C ARG A 239 9.33 12.27 -8.70
N TYR A 240 8.33 11.54 -8.18
CA TYR A 240 7.23 10.98 -8.99
C TYR A 240 5.89 11.72 -8.82
N GLY A 241 5.83 12.64 -7.86
CA GLY A 241 4.70 13.52 -7.58
C GLY A 241 3.45 12.78 -7.10
N THR A 242 3.61 11.74 -6.29
CA THR A 242 2.48 10.90 -5.84
C THR A 242 1.80 11.43 -4.59
N GLN A 243 2.44 12.32 -3.83
CA GLN A 243 1.97 12.85 -2.55
C GLN A 243 1.26 14.19 -2.73
N PHE A 244 0.15 14.33 -2.01
CA PHE A 244 -0.72 15.49 -2.00
C PHE A 244 -1.02 15.88 -0.55
N ASP A 245 -1.18 17.17 -0.30
CA ASP A 245 -1.73 17.73 0.94
C ASP A 245 -3.20 18.11 0.73
N TYR A 246 -3.89 18.37 1.85
CA TYR A 246 -5.27 18.85 1.86
C TYR A 246 -5.47 20.15 2.68
N PRO A 247 -4.69 21.22 2.42
CA PRO A 247 -4.87 22.49 3.11
C PRO A 247 -6.20 23.12 2.71
N GLU A 248 -6.93 23.68 3.68
CA GLU A 248 -8.14 24.48 3.42
C GLU A 248 -9.18 23.77 2.52
N ARG A 249 -9.32 22.44 2.67
CA ARG A 249 -10.21 21.60 1.87
C ARG A 249 -9.91 21.62 0.36
N LYS A 250 -8.65 21.80 -0.02
CA LYS A 250 -8.21 21.75 -1.42
C LYS A 250 -7.10 20.73 -1.56
N VAL A 251 -7.19 19.89 -2.60
CA VAL A 251 -6.11 18.96 -2.92
C VAL A 251 -4.97 19.71 -3.61
N VAL A 252 -3.79 19.66 -3.02
CA VAL A 252 -2.58 20.34 -3.52
C VAL A 252 -1.43 19.35 -3.61
N GLN A 253 -0.77 19.25 -4.76
CA GLN A 253 0.40 18.38 -4.89
C GLN A 253 1.57 18.93 -4.05
N ARG A 254 2.26 18.08 -3.30
CA ARG A 254 3.46 18.50 -2.55
C ARG A 254 4.58 18.87 -3.53
N PRO A 255 5.56 19.72 -3.14
CA PRO A 255 6.60 20.19 -4.06
C PRO A 255 7.37 19.06 -4.75
N VAL A 256 7.51 19.18 -6.08
CA VAL A 256 8.26 18.25 -6.93
C VAL A 256 9.63 18.83 -7.29
N GLU A 257 10.60 17.95 -7.53
CA GLU A 257 11.96 18.32 -7.95
C GLU A 257 11.95 18.99 -9.32
N SER A 258 11.24 18.39 -10.28
CA SER A 258 11.07 18.90 -11.63
C SER A 258 9.80 18.32 -12.24
N GLU A 259 8.87 19.18 -12.68
CA GLU A 259 7.64 18.74 -13.32
C GLU A 259 7.91 17.92 -14.59
N ARG A 260 8.86 18.38 -15.41
CA ARG A 260 9.28 17.69 -16.64
C ARG A 260 9.88 16.32 -16.35
N ALA A 261 10.77 16.21 -15.36
CA ALA A 261 11.40 14.93 -15.03
C ALA A 261 10.37 13.95 -14.45
N MET A 262 9.49 14.44 -13.57
CA MET A 262 8.38 13.67 -13.02
C MET A 262 7.53 13.06 -14.13
N ASP A 263 7.03 13.86 -15.08
CA ASP A 263 6.20 13.33 -16.16
C ASP A 263 6.97 12.38 -17.09
N ALA A 264 8.27 12.60 -17.31
CA ALA A 264 9.10 11.67 -18.06
C ALA A 264 9.19 10.30 -17.36
N TYR A 265 9.46 10.28 -16.05
CA TYR A 265 9.46 9.03 -15.28
C TYR A 265 8.10 8.35 -15.31
N ARG A 266 7.02 9.10 -15.11
CA ARG A 266 5.65 8.57 -15.14
C ARG A 266 5.33 7.93 -16.49
N ALA A 267 5.74 8.56 -17.59
CA ALA A 267 5.54 8.04 -18.93
C ALA A 267 6.29 6.72 -19.18
N GLU A 268 7.52 6.56 -18.65
CA GLU A 268 8.30 5.31 -18.77
C GLU A 268 7.56 4.10 -18.20
N PHE A 269 6.79 4.30 -17.13
CA PHE A 269 6.01 3.25 -16.47
C PHE A 269 4.55 3.19 -16.94
N GLY A 270 4.18 3.97 -17.97
CA GLY A 270 2.80 4.02 -18.46
C GLY A 270 1.81 4.59 -17.45
N MET A 271 2.26 5.47 -16.56
CA MET A 271 1.48 6.12 -15.52
C MET A 271 0.73 7.33 -16.06
N MET A 272 -0.36 7.70 -15.41
CA MET A 272 -1.14 8.89 -15.73
C MET A 272 -0.25 10.15 -15.70
N PRO A 273 -0.37 11.11 -16.63
CA PRO A 273 0.30 12.40 -16.50
C PRO A 273 -0.07 13.11 -15.18
N ALA A 274 0.88 13.78 -14.54
CA ALA A 274 0.67 14.36 -13.21
C ALA A 274 -0.40 15.46 -13.19
N ALA A 275 -0.48 16.27 -14.26
CA ALA A 275 -1.52 17.30 -14.40
C ALA A 275 -2.93 16.70 -14.45
N LEU A 276 -3.09 15.58 -15.17
CA LEU A 276 -4.36 14.85 -15.23
C LEU A 276 -4.71 14.25 -13.86
N GLU A 277 -3.74 13.61 -13.19
CA GLU A 277 -3.97 13.07 -11.84
C GLU A 277 -4.40 14.16 -10.86
N THR A 278 -3.69 15.29 -10.86
CA THR A 278 -3.99 16.43 -9.98
C THR A 278 -5.40 16.97 -10.22
N CYS A 279 -5.80 17.14 -11.48
CA CYS A 279 -7.15 17.57 -11.83
C CYS A 279 -8.21 16.58 -11.32
N LEU A 280 -8.02 15.27 -11.53
CA LEU A 280 -8.97 14.26 -11.05
C LEU A 280 -9.06 14.23 -9.52
N ARG A 281 -7.93 14.34 -8.80
CA ARG A 281 -7.93 14.40 -7.34
C ARG A 281 -8.68 15.62 -6.81
N GLN A 282 -8.46 16.78 -7.42
CA GLN A 282 -9.16 18.02 -7.04
C GLN A 282 -10.67 17.90 -7.26
N ARG A 283 -11.10 17.36 -8.40
CA ARG A 283 -12.52 17.13 -8.70
C ARG A 283 -13.20 16.16 -7.75
N LEU A 284 -12.45 15.18 -7.25
CA LEU A 284 -12.95 14.15 -6.35
C LEU A 284 -12.79 14.51 -4.88
N GLU A 285 -12.21 15.67 -4.55
CA GLU A 285 -11.79 16.03 -3.18
C GLU A 285 -11.00 14.88 -2.51
N ASN A 286 -10.13 14.22 -3.30
CA ASN A 286 -9.41 13.01 -2.92
C ASN A 286 -7.90 13.28 -2.81
N PRO A 287 -7.43 13.82 -1.66
CA PRO A 287 -6.00 13.99 -1.40
C PRO A 287 -5.30 12.65 -1.16
N TYR A 288 -6.01 11.72 -0.50
CA TYR A 288 -5.49 10.45 -0.04
C TYR A 288 -6.35 9.33 -0.57
N GLY A 289 -5.76 8.44 -1.35
CA GLY A 289 -6.47 7.29 -1.88
C GLY A 289 -6.06 6.95 -3.29
N PHE A 290 -6.35 5.70 -3.62
CA PHE A 290 -6.15 5.17 -4.95
C PHE A 290 -7.08 5.88 -5.94
N LEU A 291 -6.50 6.57 -6.91
CA LEU A 291 -7.20 6.89 -8.14
C LEU A 291 -6.97 5.73 -9.11
N PRO A 292 -8.03 5.16 -9.72
CA PRO A 292 -7.90 4.21 -10.81
C PRO A 292 -7.39 4.97 -12.03
N GLY A 293 -6.08 5.17 -12.04
CA GLY A 293 -5.28 5.63 -13.18
C GLY A 293 -4.38 4.51 -13.69
N PHE A 294 -4.58 3.29 -13.21
CA PHE A 294 -3.75 2.14 -13.47
C PHE A 294 -4.62 1.06 -14.14
N PRO A 295 -4.08 0.37 -15.17
CA PRO A 295 -4.65 -0.87 -15.70
C PRO A 295 -5.27 -1.77 -14.63
#